data_AF-A0A6C1E8S1-F1
#
_entry.id   AF-A0A6C1E8S1-F1
#
_cell.length_a   1.000
_cell.length_b   1.000
_cell.length_c   1.000
_cell.angle_alpha   90.00
_cell.angle_beta   90.00
_cell.angle_gamma   90.00
#
_symmetry.space_group_name_H-M   'P 1'
#
loop_
_entity.id
_entity.type
_entity.pdbx_description
1 polymer ?
#
loop_
_entity_poly.entity_id
_entity_poly.type
_entity_poly.pdbx_seq_one_letter_code
_entity_poly.pdbx_strand_id
1 'polypeptide(L)'
;MLEEGSRVLVVLPHILPNATLQRIIKQTVPFLRKWQSQLDVVVIPEFETSFQLDSALGKMYSVIRDVLLRYEMINSGINVIFNNKQFAKSSLQWKVGLLPHGSTFDTWQLELENEQCHNTEHYSLHEDTVERIVGPKDANEFRVTALGGTFDHIHDGHKILLSIAAFITSQRLICGITCDELLQNKKYKELIESYETRSATCLDSSSY
;
A
#
# COMPACT_ATOMS: atom_id res chain seq x y z
N MET A 1 -15.83 -10.79 7.80
CA MET A 1 -14.76 -11.80 7.89
C MET A 1 -14.41 -12.18 6.46
N LEU A 2 -13.45 -11.48 5.86
CA LEU A 2 -12.91 -11.86 4.55
C LEU A 2 -12.11 -13.15 4.77
N GLU A 3 -12.36 -14.19 3.97
CA GLU A 3 -11.56 -15.42 4.03
C GLU A 3 -10.07 -15.06 3.94
N GLU A 4 -9.30 -15.48 4.94
CA GLU A 4 -7.83 -15.40 4.92
C GLU A 4 -7.33 -15.95 3.59
N GLY A 5 -6.68 -15.10 2.79
CA GLY A 5 -6.15 -15.45 1.47
C GLY A 5 -6.85 -14.82 0.25
N SER A 6 -7.86 -13.95 0.41
CA SER A 6 -8.47 -13.21 -0.72
C SER A 6 -7.70 -11.92 -1.06
N ARG A 7 -6.48 -12.05 -1.57
CA ARG A 7 -5.63 -10.91 -1.98
C ARG A 7 -5.09 -11.10 -3.39
N VAL A 8 -4.89 -10.00 -4.10
CA VAL A 8 -4.23 -9.94 -5.41
C VAL A 8 -2.97 -9.09 -5.26
N LEU A 9 -1.85 -9.58 -5.76
CA LEU A 9 -0.55 -8.91 -5.70
C LEU A 9 -0.19 -8.32 -7.07
N VAL A 10 0.38 -7.12 -7.08
CA VAL A 10 1.05 -6.52 -8.23
C VAL A 10 2.45 -6.12 -7.83
N VAL A 11 3.46 -6.58 -8.55
CA VAL A 11 4.86 -6.16 -8.32
C VAL A 11 5.24 -5.12 -9.36
N LEU A 12 5.74 -3.97 -8.90
CA LEU A 12 6.21 -2.86 -9.72
C LEU A 12 7.74 -2.77 -9.66
N PRO A 13 8.46 -3.03 -10.76
CA PRO A 13 9.92 -3.01 -10.76
C PRO A 13 10.49 -1.58 -10.66
N HIS A 14 9.68 -0.58 -10.97
CA HIS A 14 9.97 0.84 -10.77
C HIS A 14 8.67 1.65 -10.69
N ILE A 15 8.77 2.94 -10.40
CA ILE A 15 7.62 3.85 -10.42
C ILE A 15 7.16 4.04 -11.87
N LEU A 16 6.01 3.46 -12.20
CA LEU A 16 5.49 3.46 -13.56
C LEU A 16 4.76 4.77 -13.92
N PRO A 17 4.74 5.20 -15.19
CA PRO A 17 3.85 6.24 -15.68
C PRO A 17 2.37 5.90 -15.44
N ASN A 18 1.51 6.92 -15.36
CA ASN A 18 0.08 6.75 -15.06
C ASN A 18 -0.60 5.78 -16.03
N ALA A 19 -0.35 5.92 -17.34
CA ALA A 19 -0.98 5.07 -18.35
C ALA A 19 -0.55 3.59 -18.22
N THR A 20 0.74 3.35 -17.97
CA THR A 20 1.29 2.00 -17.78
C THR A 20 0.71 1.37 -16.51
N LEU A 21 0.68 2.11 -15.40
CA LEU A 21 0.08 1.66 -14.15
C LEU A 21 -1.42 1.34 -14.33
N GLN A 22 -2.21 2.23 -14.94
CA GLN A 22 -3.62 2.00 -15.22
C GLN A 22 -3.87 0.70 -15.99
N ARG A 23 -3.05 0.43 -17.01
CA ARG A 23 -3.15 -0.78 -17.83
C ARG A 23 -2.91 -2.04 -17.00
N ILE A 24 -1.91 -2.04 -16.14
CA ILE A 24 -1.56 -3.18 -15.28
C ILE A 24 -2.66 -3.41 -14.23
N ILE A 25 -3.10 -2.35 -13.55
CA ILE A 25 -4.17 -2.46 -12.53
C ILE A 25 -5.49 -2.92 -13.16
N LYS A 26 -5.79 -2.53 -14.40
CA LYS A 26 -6.97 -3.05 -15.11
C LYS A 26 -6.95 -4.57 -15.29
N GLN A 27 -5.77 -5.19 -15.39
CA GLN A 27 -5.65 -6.65 -15.48
C GLN A 27 -6.00 -7.36 -14.17
N THR A 28 -5.93 -6.66 -13.01
CA THR A 28 -6.29 -7.26 -11.72
C THR A 28 -7.79 -7.29 -11.45
N VAL A 29 -8.56 -6.44 -12.14
CA VAL A 29 -10.00 -6.24 -11.90
C VAL A 29 -10.82 -7.54 -11.93
N PRO A 30 -10.67 -8.45 -12.92
CA PRO A 30 -11.44 -9.69 -12.94
C PRO A 30 -11.19 -10.55 -11.69
N PHE A 31 -9.95 -10.58 -11.21
CA PHE A 31 -9.54 -11.34 -10.02
C PHE A 31 -10.09 -10.70 -8.74
N LEU A 32 -9.93 -9.39 -8.59
CA LEU A 32 -10.44 -8.64 -7.45
C LEU A 32 -11.96 -8.76 -7.33
N ARG A 33 -12.68 -8.67 -8.46
CA ARG A 33 -14.14 -8.79 -8.49
C ARG A 33 -14.62 -10.20 -8.17
N LYS A 34 -13.98 -11.21 -8.74
CA LYS A 34 -14.35 -12.62 -8.55
C LYS A 34 -14.26 -13.05 -7.08
N TRP A 35 -13.27 -12.55 -6.36
CA TRP A 35 -12.96 -12.99 -5.01
C TRP A 35 -13.17 -11.94 -3.92
N GLN A 36 -13.76 -10.79 -4.26
CA GLN A 36 -13.95 -9.65 -3.35
C GLN A 36 -12.67 -9.35 -2.54
N SER A 37 -11.55 -9.32 -3.25
CA SER A 37 -10.20 -9.32 -2.67
C SER A 37 -9.62 -7.91 -2.49
N GLN A 38 -8.59 -7.82 -1.65
CA GLN A 38 -7.76 -6.61 -1.55
C GLN A 38 -6.63 -6.64 -2.58
N LEU A 39 -6.13 -5.45 -2.93
CA LEU A 39 -5.00 -5.27 -3.83
C LEU A 39 -3.76 -4.86 -3.04
N ASP A 40 -2.73 -5.70 -3.08
CA ASP A 40 -1.42 -5.38 -2.55
C ASP A 40 -0.50 -5.01 -3.72
N VAL A 41 0.22 -3.90 -3.59
CA VAL A 41 1.16 -3.39 -4.59
C VAL A 41 2.53 -3.31 -3.95
N VAL A 42 3.50 -4.04 -4.51
CA VAL A 42 4.88 -4.00 -4.06
C VAL A 42 5.69 -3.10 -4.97
N VAL A 43 6.41 -2.14 -4.40
CA VAL A 43 7.34 -1.27 -5.10
C VAL A 43 8.76 -1.72 -4.79
N ILE A 44 9.49 -2.08 -5.84
CA ILE A 44 10.83 -2.66 -5.72
C ILE A 44 11.93 -1.63 -5.43
N PRO A 45 11.99 -0.46 -6.10
CA PRO A 45 13.01 0.52 -5.78
C PRO A 45 12.90 0.98 -4.34
N GLU A 46 14.05 1.11 -3.68
CA GLU A 46 14.10 1.74 -2.37
C GLU A 46 13.88 3.25 -2.54
N PHE A 47 12.93 3.77 -1.78
CA PHE A 47 12.79 5.20 -1.57
C PHE A 47 13.90 5.68 -0.64
N GLU A 48 14.56 6.76 -1.02
CA GLU A 48 15.60 7.39 -0.21
C GLU A 48 15.08 8.63 0.51
N THR A 49 14.02 9.27 -0.02
CA THR A 49 13.46 10.49 0.55
C THR A 49 11.96 10.39 0.81
N SER A 50 11.48 11.06 1.86
CA SER A 50 10.07 11.16 2.23
C SER A 50 9.24 11.81 1.12
N PHE A 51 9.83 12.76 0.39
CA PHE A 51 9.21 13.40 -0.76
C PHE A 51 8.99 12.44 -1.93
N GLN A 52 9.97 11.57 -2.24
CA GLN A 52 9.79 10.53 -3.26
C GLN A 52 8.66 9.59 -2.88
N LEU A 53 8.64 9.15 -1.61
CA LEU A 53 7.64 8.24 -1.09
C LEU A 53 6.25 8.86 -1.15
N ASP A 54 6.07 10.09 -0.64
CA ASP A 54 4.79 10.82 -0.68
C ASP A 54 4.26 10.96 -2.11
N SER A 55 5.11 11.44 -3.02
CA SER A 55 4.75 11.62 -4.43
C SER A 55 4.36 10.29 -5.09
N ALA A 56 5.12 9.23 -4.85
CA ALA A 56 4.86 7.91 -5.40
C ALA A 56 3.56 7.30 -4.85
N LEU A 57 3.36 7.33 -3.53
CA LEU A 57 2.16 6.80 -2.90
C LEU A 57 0.92 7.59 -3.35
N GLY A 58 0.97 8.93 -3.34
CA GLY A 58 -0.13 9.77 -3.80
C GLY A 58 -0.53 9.45 -5.25
N LYS A 59 0.44 9.32 -6.15
CA LYS A 59 0.23 8.91 -7.54
C LYS A 59 -0.39 7.51 -7.64
N MET A 60 0.18 6.52 -6.95
CA MET A 60 -0.31 5.14 -7.01
C MET A 60 -1.73 5.01 -6.47
N TYR A 61 -2.01 5.53 -5.27
CA TYR A 61 -3.35 5.48 -4.69
C TYR A 61 -4.37 6.18 -5.59
N SER A 62 -4.04 7.36 -6.13
CA SER A 62 -4.94 8.09 -7.04
C SER A 62 -5.25 7.29 -8.31
N VAL A 63 -4.21 6.75 -8.98
CA VAL A 63 -4.37 5.99 -10.22
C VAL A 63 -5.11 4.68 -10.00
N ILE A 64 -4.74 3.94 -8.96
CA ILE A 64 -5.37 2.65 -8.64
C ILE A 64 -6.84 2.88 -8.27
N ARG A 65 -7.14 3.86 -7.42
CA ARG A 65 -8.50 4.18 -7.00
C ARG A 65 -9.37 4.59 -8.20
N ASP A 66 -8.86 5.42 -9.13
CA ASP A 66 -9.58 5.77 -10.36
C ASP A 66 -9.95 4.54 -11.19
N VAL A 67 -9.01 3.59 -11.37
CA VAL A 67 -9.31 2.33 -12.08
C VAL A 67 -10.39 1.55 -11.36
N LEU A 68 -10.26 1.33 -10.04
CA LEU A 68 -11.21 0.52 -9.28
C LEU A 68 -12.62 1.13 -9.23
N LEU A 69 -12.73 2.47 -9.12
CA LEU A 69 -14.01 3.18 -9.11
C LEU A 69 -14.77 2.99 -10.44
N ARG A 70 -14.09 2.97 -11.58
CA ARG A 70 -14.72 2.72 -12.90
C ARG A 70 -15.38 1.34 -13.01
N TYR A 71 -14.99 0.42 -12.15
CA TYR A 71 -15.54 -0.94 -12.07
C TYR A 71 -16.45 -1.14 -10.86
N GLU A 72 -16.91 -0.05 -10.23
CA GLU A 72 -17.78 -0.03 -9.04
C GLU A 72 -17.14 -0.67 -7.80
N MET A 73 -15.81 -0.74 -7.76
CA MET A 73 -15.05 -1.42 -6.70
C MET A 73 -14.65 -0.47 -5.58
N ILE A 74 -15.60 0.30 -5.08
CA ILE A 74 -15.41 1.46 -4.18
C ILE A 74 -14.66 1.07 -2.89
N ASN A 75 -15.05 -0.05 -2.29
CA ASN A 75 -14.55 -0.50 -0.99
C ASN A 75 -13.33 -1.43 -1.07
N SER A 76 -12.70 -1.53 -2.24
CA SER A 76 -11.51 -2.39 -2.38
C SER A 76 -10.35 -1.80 -1.57
N GLY A 77 -9.77 -2.63 -0.71
CA GLY A 77 -8.55 -2.30 0.01
C GLY A 77 -7.37 -2.20 -0.94
N ILE A 78 -6.55 -1.16 -0.77
CA ILE A 78 -5.28 -0.99 -1.48
C ILE A 78 -4.18 -0.87 -0.43
N ASN A 79 -3.17 -1.72 -0.52
CA ASN A 79 -1.98 -1.66 0.32
C ASN A 79 -0.76 -1.48 -0.57
N VAL A 80 0.17 -0.62 -0.18
CA VAL A 80 1.42 -0.42 -0.91
C VAL A 80 2.57 -0.78 0.02
N ILE A 81 3.38 -1.75 -0.41
CA ILE A 81 4.53 -2.27 0.31
C ILE A 81 5.78 -1.72 -0.37
N PHE A 82 6.67 -1.11 0.39
CA PHE A 82 7.87 -0.45 -0.10
C PHE A 82 9.00 -0.58 0.92
N ASN A 83 10.27 -0.48 0.48
CA ASN A 83 11.48 -0.58 1.32
C ASN A 83 11.56 -1.81 2.25
N ASN A 84 10.65 -2.77 2.11
CA ASN A 84 10.51 -3.88 3.01
C ASN A 84 10.77 -5.17 2.26
N LYS A 85 12.05 -5.53 2.05
CA LYS A 85 12.43 -6.75 1.34
C LYS A 85 12.00 -8.05 2.05
N GLN A 86 11.50 -7.95 3.28
CA GLN A 86 11.03 -9.11 4.05
C GLN A 86 9.57 -9.47 3.76
N PHE A 87 8.83 -8.66 2.99
CA PHE A 87 7.43 -8.96 2.64
C PHE A 87 7.28 -10.36 2.01
N ALA A 88 8.27 -10.80 1.22
CA ALA A 88 8.31 -12.11 0.58
C ALA A 88 8.41 -13.28 1.59
N LYS A 89 8.84 -13.03 2.83
CA LYS A 89 8.94 -14.04 3.91
C LYS A 89 7.78 -13.99 4.90
N SER A 90 6.77 -13.17 4.63
CA SER A 90 5.59 -13.04 5.48
C SER A 90 4.64 -14.25 5.37
N SER A 91 3.69 -14.36 6.27
CA SER A 91 2.60 -15.36 6.18
C SER A 91 1.47 -14.93 5.24
N LEU A 92 1.67 -13.88 4.43
CA LEU A 92 0.66 -13.40 3.49
C LEU A 92 0.48 -14.39 2.33
N GLN A 93 -0.77 -14.53 1.90
CA GLN A 93 -1.20 -15.45 0.86
C GLN A 93 -2.04 -14.67 -0.17
N TRP A 94 -1.71 -14.85 -1.45
CA TRP A 94 -2.34 -14.20 -2.59
C TRP A 94 -2.95 -15.23 -3.53
N LYS A 95 -4.13 -14.95 -4.07
CA LYS A 95 -4.76 -15.82 -5.08
C LYS A 95 -4.08 -15.65 -6.43
N VAL A 96 -3.68 -14.43 -6.76
CA VAL A 96 -3.06 -14.08 -8.04
C VAL A 96 -1.95 -13.05 -7.82
N GLY A 97 -0.83 -13.24 -8.50
CA GLY A 97 0.28 -12.29 -8.57
C GLY A 97 0.53 -11.84 -10.01
N LEU A 98 0.56 -10.54 -10.25
CA LEU A 98 0.93 -9.95 -11.54
C LEU A 98 2.37 -9.44 -11.49
N LEU A 99 3.22 -10.00 -12.34
CA LEU A 99 4.67 -9.77 -12.31
C LEU A 99 5.21 -9.28 -13.68
N PRO A 100 6.20 -8.37 -13.74
CA PRO A 100 6.65 -7.74 -15.01
C PRO A 100 7.44 -8.69 -15.94
N HIS A 101 7.35 -8.68 -17.26
CA HIS A 101 8.17 -9.56 -18.11
C HIS A 101 9.64 -9.09 -18.18
N GLY A 102 10.61 -10.01 -18.00
CA GLY A 102 12.07 -9.72 -17.98
C GLY A 102 12.60 -9.33 -16.58
N SER A 103 13.37 -10.22 -15.94
CA SER A 103 13.73 -10.18 -14.50
C SER A 103 14.82 -9.14 -14.15
N THR A 104 14.86 -8.46 -12.98
CA THR A 104 15.03 -9.00 -11.59
C THR A 104 14.55 -8.09 -10.42
N PHE A 105 14.02 -8.71 -9.35
CA PHE A 105 14.42 -8.51 -7.92
C PHE A 105 14.25 -9.84 -7.15
N ASP A 106 15.29 -10.55 -6.71
CA ASP A 106 16.04 -11.41 -7.62
C ASP A 106 15.13 -12.54 -8.12
N THR A 107 14.56 -12.27 -9.30
CA THR A 107 13.51 -13.00 -10.06
C THR A 107 12.08 -13.02 -9.46
N TRP A 108 11.73 -11.96 -8.72
CA TRP A 108 10.57 -11.81 -7.81
C TRP A 108 10.62 -12.78 -6.65
N GLN A 109 11.84 -12.82 -6.13
CA GLN A 109 12.41 -13.59 -5.06
C GLN A 109 11.87 -15.02 -5.00
N LEU A 110 12.25 -15.79 -6.04
CA LEU A 110 11.84 -17.16 -6.38
C LEU A 110 10.30 -17.36 -6.41
N GLU A 111 9.66 -16.39 -7.08
CA GLU A 111 8.23 -16.22 -7.39
C GLU A 111 7.26 -16.35 -6.21
N LEU A 112 7.67 -15.79 -5.07
CA LEU A 112 6.99 -15.85 -3.76
C LEU A 112 7.13 -17.25 -3.12
N GLU A 113 8.32 -17.84 -3.27
CA GLU A 113 8.87 -19.05 -2.63
C GLU A 113 7.84 -20.17 -2.26
N ASN A 114 7.15 -20.71 -3.26
CA ASN A 114 6.24 -21.88 -3.31
C ASN A 114 5.04 -21.91 -2.32
N GLU A 115 3.85 -21.60 -2.85
CA GLU A 115 2.49 -21.63 -2.25
C GLU A 115 1.92 -20.31 -1.76
N GLN A 116 2.70 -19.23 -1.60
CA GLN A 116 2.14 -17.91 -1.27
C GLN A 116 1.25 -17.33 -2.38
N CYS A 117 1.44 -17.74 -3.63
CA CYS A 117 0.61 -17.33 -4.75
C CYS A 117 -0.03 -18.52 -5.44
N HIS A 118 -1.36 -18.52 -5.56
CA HIS A 118 -2.09 -19.63 -6.17
C HIS A 118 -2.00 -19.65 -7.71
N ASN A 119 -1.85 -18.48 -8.34
CA ASN A 119 -1.65 -18.33 -9.78
C ASN A 119 -0.80 -17.09 -10.09
N THR A 120 0.01 -17.15 -11.13
CA THR A 120 0.91 -16.04 -11.53
C THR A 120 0.63 -15.64 -12.96
N GLU A 121 0.49 -14.33 -13.19
CA GLU A 121 0.30 -13.71 -14.50
C GLU A 121 1.47 -12.75 -14.76
N HIS A 122 1.85 -12.59 -16.03
CA HIS A 122 2.95 -11.68 -16.40
C HIS A 122 2.48 -10.53 -17.29
N TYR A 123 3.09 -9.35 -17.12
CA TYR A 123 2.79 -8.16 -17.93
C TYR A 123 4.06 -7.57 -18.55
N SER A 124 4.03 -7.20 -19.83
CA SER A 124 5.20 -6.60 -20.47
C SER A 124 5.32 -5.10 -20.18
N LEU A 125 6.55 -4.67 -19.90
CA LEU A 125 6.94 -3.26 -19.85
C LEU A 125 7.60 -2.88 -21.17
N HIS A 126 7.26 -1.71 -21.69
CA HIS A 126 8.06 -1.06 -22.72
C HIS A 126 8.94 -0.04 -21.99
N GLU A 127 10.21 0.06 -22.39
CA GLU A 127 11.22 0.89 -21.70
C GLU A 127 10.69 2.31 -21.44
N ASP A 128 10.35 2.57 -20.19
CA ASP A 128 9.97 3.89 -19.69
C ASP A 128 11.16 4.43 -18.88
N THR A 129 11.60 5.64 -19.20
CA THR A 129 12.71 6.31 -18.52
C THR A 129 12.39 6.49 -17.04
N VAL A 130 13.25 5.98 -16.17
CA VAL A 130 13.15 6.17 -14.72
C VAL A 130 13.64 7.57 -14.37
N GLU A 131 12.74 8.46 -13.96
CA GLU A 131 13.15 9.73 -13.36
C GLU A 131 13.73 9.47 -11.96
N ARG A 132 15.05 9.65 -11.84
CA ARG A 132 15.70 9.72 -10.53
C ARG A 132 15.41 11.08 -9.91
N ILE A 133 14.43 11.11 -9.01
CA ILE A 133 14.32 12.21 -8.05
C ILE A 133 15.54 12.10 -7.14
N VAL A 134 16.35 13.14 -7.03
CA VAL A 134 17.52 13.18 -6.12
C VAL A 134 17.24 14.19 -5.03
N GLY A 135 17.42 13.79 -3.78
CA GLY A 135 17.23 14.65 -2.61
C GLY A 135 18.02 14.13 -1.41
N PRO A 136 18.08 14.90 -0.31
CA PRO A 136 18.73 14.43 0.91
C PRO A 136 17.99 13.21 1.45
N LYS A 137 18.74 12.16 1.78
CA LYS A 137 18.19 10.95 2.40
C LYS A 137 17.71 11.28 3.82
N ASP A 138 16.41 11.17 4.04
CA ASP A 138 15.73 11.39 5.33
C ASP A 138 15.07 10.10 5.88
N ALA A 139 15.25 8.97 5.19
CA ALA A 139 14.87 7.66 5.69
C ALA A 139 15.54 7.40 7.05
N ASN A 140 14.75 7.03 8.06
CA ASN A 140 15.23 6.79 9.43
C ASN A 140 15.91 8.00 10.10
N GLU A 141 15.68 9.24 9.64
CA GLU A 141 16.32 10.45 10.19
C GLU A 141 16.00 10.69 11.68
N PHE A 142 14.76 10.43 12.08
CA PHE A 142 14.29 10.72 13.44
C PHE A 142 14.26 9.47 14.31
N ARG A 143 14.74 9.59 15.55
CA ARG A 143 14.68 8.48 16.52
C ARG A 143 13.25 8.15 16.93
N VAL A 144 12.47 9.19 17.22
CA VAL A 144 11.08 9.09 17.65
C VAL A 144 10.28 10.13 16.89
N THR A 145 9.15 9.71 16.33
CA THR A 145 8.17 10.63 15.72
C THR A 145 6.82 10.44 16.39
N ALA A 146 5.97 11.47 16.30
CA ALA A 146 4.62 11.42 16.81
C ALA A 146 3.66 12.11 15.84
N LEU A 147 2.48 11.52 15.66
CA LEU A 147 1.34 12.08 14.91
C LEU A 147 0.10 11.94 15.76
N GLY A 148 -0.82 12.88 15.61
CA GLY A 148 -2.14 12.86 16.24
C GLY A 148 -3.24 12.98 15.21
N GLY A 149 -4.31 12.19 15.36
CA GLY A 149 -5.44 12.24 14.45
C GLY A 149 -6.64 11.46 14.98
N THR A 150 -7.78 11.62 14.30
CA THR A 150 -8.95 10.79 14.58
C THR A 150 -8.78 9.38 14.00
N PHE A 151 -8.06 9.24 12.88
CA PHE A 151 -7.88 8.00 12.12
C PHE A 151 -9.20 7.23 11.91
N ASP A 152 -10.27 8.00 11.72
CA ASP A 152 -11.60 7.48 11.44
C ASP A 152 -11.66 7.04 9.97
N HIS A 153 -12.18 5.84 9.71
CA HIS A 153 -12.29 5.27 8.37
C HIS A 153 -10.98 5.42 7.58
N ILE A 154 -9.93 4.70 7.98
CA ILE A 154 -8.60 4.81 7.35
C ILE A 154 -8.72 4.69 5.83
N HIS A 155 -8.48 5.82 5.17
CA HIS A 155 -8.48 5.96 3.72
C HIS A 155 -7.05 6.25 3.23
N ASP A 156 -6.89 6.32 1.91
CA ASP A 156 -5.59 6.40 1.24
C ASP A 156 -4.68 7.53 1.81
N GLY A 157 -5.25 8.67 2.21
CA GLY A 157 -4.51 9.78 2.81
C GLY A 157 -3.92 9.48 4.19
N HIS A 158 -4.65 8.78 5.06
CA HIS A 158 -4.11 8.33 6.35
C HIS A 158 -2.98 7.31 6.15
N LYS A 159 -3.12 6.42 5.15
CA LYS A 159 -2.07 5.43 4.81
C LYS A 159 -0.79 6.13 4.34
N ILE A 160 -0.91 7.14 3.49
CA ILE A 160 0.24 7.96 3.04
C ILE A 160 0.93 8.61 4.24
N LEU A 161 0.17 9.30 5.10
CA LEU A 161 0.70 9.97 6.29
C LEU A 161 1.44 9.00 7.23
N LEU A 162 0.81 7.86 7.55
CA LEU A 162 1.40 6.83 8.40
C LEU A 162 2.65 6.21 7.77
N SER A 163 2.63 5.96 6.45
CA SER A 163 3.76 5.41 5.70
C SER A 163 4.97 6.33 5.71
N ILE A 164 4.78 7.63 5.48
CA ILE A 164 5.85 8.63 5.54
C ILE A 164 6.41 8.74 6.96
N ALA A 165 5.53 8.75 7.96
CA ALA A 165 5.97 8.81 9.34
C ALA A 165 6.78 7.58 9.74
N ALA A 166 6.34 6.38 9.37
CA ALA A 166 7.10 5.16 9.57
C ALA A 166 8.47 5.23 8.87
N PHE A 167 8.49 5.69 7.61
CA PHE A 167 9.69 5.79 6.79
C PHE A 167 10.81 6.68 7.39
N ILE A 168 10.46 7.84 7.96
CA ILE A 168 11.44 8.76 8.56
C ILE A 168 11.85 8.36 9.98
N THR A 169 11.26 7.30 10.56
CA THR A 169 11.42 6.93 11.97
C THR A 169 12.30 5.70 12.15
N SER A 170 13.37 5.83 12.92
CA SER A 170 14.33 4.74 13.15
C SER A 170 14.02 3.83 14.34
N GLN A 171 13.27 4.28 15.35
CA GLN A 171 13.02 3.46 16.55
C GLN A 171 11.58 3.41 17.03
N ARG A 172 10.88 4.55 17.11
CA ARG A 172 9.52 4.58 17.69
C ARG A 172 8.62 5.60 17.02
N LEU A 173 7.55 5.11 16.42
CA LEU A 173 6.43 5.91 15.95
C LEU A 173 5.32 5.91 17.02
N ILE A 174 4.84 7.10 17.40
CA ILE A 174 3.74 7.28 18.35
C ILE A 174 2.52 7.82 17.60
N CYS A 175 1.44 7.05 17.54
CA CYS A 175 0.18 7.46 16.94
C CYS A 175 -0.83 7.79 18.04
N GLY A 176 -1.08 9.08 18.27
CA GLY A 176 -2.11 9.56 19.18
C GLY A 176 -3.48 9.52 18.51
N ILE A 177 -4.40 8.73 19.07
CA ILE A 177 -5.77 8.58 18.55
C ILE A 177 -6.73 9.33 19.45
N THR A 178 -7.49 10.25 18.86
CA THR A 178 -8.48 11.04 19.60
C THR A 178 -9.57 10.14 20.21
N CYS A 179 -9.73 10.19 21.53
CA CYS A 179 -10.79 9.50 22.26
C CYS A 179 -12.15 10.20 22.08
N ASP A 180 -13.23 9.44 22.24
CA ASP A 180 -14.62 9.84 21.91
C ASP A 180 -15.13 11.06 22.70
N GLU A 181 -14.48 11.40 23.82
CA GLU A 181 -14.76 12.59 24.64
C GLU A 181 -14.42 13.90 23.92
N LEU A 182 -13.42 13.90 23.02
CA LEU A 182 -13.07 15.05 22.17
C LEU A 182 -13.88 15.12 20.87
N LEU A 183 -14.68 14.08 20.58
CA LEU A 183 -15.56 13.99 19.41
C LEU A 183 -17.02 14.36 19.72
N GLN A 184 -17.34 14.66 20.99
CA GLN A 184 -18.68 15.09 21.47
C GLN A 184 -19.25 16.29 20.70
N ASN A 185 -18.39 17.15 20.15
CA ASN A 185 -18.80 18.36 19.43
C ASN A 185 -18.82 18.21 17.89
N LYS A 186 -18.54 17.02 17.33
CA LYS A 186 -18.64 16.79 15.89
C LYS A 186 -20.04 16.32 15.50
N LYS A 187 -20.61 16.95 14.46
CA LYS A 187 -21.82 16.46 13.79
C LYS A 187 -21.56 15.04 13.26
N TYR A 188 -22.49 14.12 13.52
CA TYR A 188 -22.48 12.70 13.09
C TYR A 188 -21.50 11.77 13.84
N LYS A 189 -21.46 11.85 15.18
CA LYS A 189 -20.64 10.97 16.03
C LYS A 189 -20.96 9.49 15.83
N GLU A 190 -22.20 9.17 15.50
CA GLU A 190 -22.68 7.81 15.21
C GLU A 190 -22.11 7.18 13.93
N LEU A 191 -21.47 7.97 13.07
CA LEU A 191 -20.79 7.50 11.86
C LEU A 191 -19.29 7.26 12.06
N ILE A 192 -18.75 7.50 13.27
CA ILE A 192 -17.33 7.33 13.58
C ILE A 192 -17.09 5.90 14.08
N GLU A 193 -16.01 5.26 13.62
CA GLU A 193 -15.62 3.94 14.11
C GLU A 193 -15.28 3.97 15.62
N SER A 194 -15.54 2.87 16.34
CA SER A 194 -15.19 2.78 17.76
C SER A 194 -13.70 3.03 17.97
N TYR A 195 -13.32 3.55 19.15
CA TYR A 195 -11.91 3.76 19.46
C TYR A 195 -11.07 2.49 19.27
N GLU A 196 -11.57 1.34 19.68
CA GLU A 196 -10.90 0.04 19.53
C GLU A 196 -10.67 -0.29 18.06
N THR A 197 -11.66 -0.01 17.21
CA THR A 197 -11.56 -0.22 15.76
C THR A 197 -10.51 0.72 15.16
N ARG A 198 -10.56 2.02 15.48
CA ARG A 198 -9.59 3.02 14.99
C ARG A 198 -8.17 2.74 15.48
N SER A 199 -8.03 2.24 16.71
CA SER A 199 -6.73 1.84 17.28
C SER A 199 -6.15 0.62 16.58
N ALA A 200 -6.96 -0.41 16.34
CA ALA A 200 -6.52 -1.61 15.63
C ALA A 200 -6.11 -1.29 14.18
N THR A 201 -6.91 -0.51 13.46
CA THR A 201 -6.64 -0.17 12.05
C THR A 201 -5.43 0.75 11.89
N CYS A 202 -5.21 1.69 12.81
CA CYS A 202 -4.04 2.57 12.80
C CYS A 202 -2.74 1.79 13.01
N LEU A 203 -2.75 0.84 13.96
CA LEU A 203 -1.62 -0.05 14.20
C LEU A 203 -1.28 -0.89 12.95
N ASP A 204 -2.28 -1.53 12.35
CA ASP A 204 -2.09 -2.33 11.12
C ASP A 204 -1.51 -1.48 9.98
N SER A 205 -2.06 -0.29 9.76
CA SER A 205 -1.63 0.62 8.67
C SER A 205 -0.22 1.20 8.85
N SER A 206 0.32 1.17 10.07
CA SER A 206 1.69 1.62 10.38
C SER A 206 2.75 0.52 10.28
N SER A 207 2.35 -0.73 10.02
CA SER A 207 3.21 -1.92 10.10
C SER A 207 3.83 -2.38 8.77
N TYR A 208 3.68 -1.59 7.69
CA TYR A 208 4.11 -1.94 6.34
C TYR A 208 5.50 -1.41 5.98
#